data_AF-X1JIW2-F1
#
_entry.id   AF-X1JIW2-F1
#
_cell.length_a   1.000
_cell.length_b   1.000
_cell.length_c   1.000
_cell.angle_alpha   90.00
_cell.angle_beta   90.00
_cell.angle_gamma   90.00
#
_symmetry.space_group_name_H-M   'P 1'
#
loop_
_entity.id
_entity.type
_entity.pdbx_description
1 polymer ?
#
loop_
_entity_poly.entity_id
_entity_poly.type
_entity_poly.pdbx_seq_one_letter_code
_entity_poly.pdbx_strand_id
1 'polypeptide(L)'
;MTKHEFGIEKPKNLKEEWPGQYKIFSWLEYVVNIPYPIFIITTYKANGKANANLWAWGFFAGEENGFYSLIALTDTTHTYENIKRTKEWCINIPSLDFKEECFKTIEHNQVDDDEIAQAGFTEESAICVYAPRIKECPISLECKFEWEKSLLKNSFQKIICGKIIHFGVDEKAVNLDQKERIEELKIMYNFRSQLNPLTGESTPGGICIIDKSAFSK
;
A
#
# COMPACT_ATOMS: atom_id res chain seq x y z
N MET A 1 -24.72 23.49 10.46
CA MET A 1 -24.46 22.07 10.21
C MET A 1 -24.26 21.38 11.55
N THR A 2 -24.98 20.28 11.81
CA THR A 2 -24.85 19.51 13.06
C THR A 2 -23.92 18.32 12.80
N LYS A 3 -22.94 18.10 13.68
CA LYS A 3 -22.11 16.88 13.64
C LYS A 3 -22.82 15.76 14.40
N HIS A 4 -22.79 14.55 13.86
CA HIS A 4 -23.23 13.35 14.57
C HIS A 4 -22.05 12.76 15.34
N GLU A 5 -22.25 12.47 16.62
CA GLU A 5 -21.23 11.89 17.50
C GLU A 5 -21.46 10.38 17.63
N PHE A 6 -20.41 9.58 17.46
CA PHE A 6 -20.47 8.12 17.53
C PHE A 6 -19.42 7.60 18.52
N GLY A 7 -19.78 6.58 19.29
CA GLY A 7 -18.81 5.80 20.07
C GLY A 7 -18.00 4.84 19.19
N ILE A 8 -16.99 4.20 19.78
CA ILE A 8 -16.14 3.19 19.10
C ILE A 8 -16.66 1.76 19.24
N GLU A 9 -17.81 1.58 19.88
CA GLU A 9 -18.46 0.27 19.99
C GLU A 9 -18.94 -0.18 18.61
N LYS A 10 -18.63 -1.44 18.26
CA LYS A 10 -19.05 -2.02 16.97
C LYS A 10 -20.59 -2.03 16.89
N PRO A 11 -21.20 -1.40 15.86
CA PRO A 11 -22.65 -1.44 15.70
C PRO A 11 -23.19 -2.86 15.55
N LYS A 12 -24.39 -3.12 16.10
CA LYS A 12 -25.01 -4.45 16.08
C LYS A 12 -25.60 -4.82 14.72
N ASN A 13 -25.90 -3.82 13.89
CA ASN A 13 -26.54 -3.95 12.58
C ASN A 13 -25.53 -4.02 11.41
N LEU A 14 -24.23 -4.19 11.67
CA LEU A 14 -23.25 -4.34 10.61
C LEU A 14 -23.46 -5.63 9.83
N LYS A 15 -23.53 -5.49 8.51
CA LYS A 15 -23.54 -6.62 7.57
C LYS A 15 -22.12 -6.87 7.10
N GLU A 16 -21.65 -8.10 7.25
CA GLU A 16 -20.39 -8.53 6.64
C GLU A 16 -20.63 -8.82 5.15
N GLU A 17 -19.74 -8.31 4.29
CA GLU A 17 -19.69 -8.65 2.87
C GLU A 17 -19.15 -10.07 2.67
N TRP A 18 -18.28 -10.52 3.57
CA TRP A 18 -17.72 -11.86 3.61
C TRP A 18 -17.40 -12.29 5.06
N PRO A 19 -17.43 -13.61 5.37
CA PRO A 19 -17.32 -14.09 6.75
C PRO A 19 -16.03 -13.66 7.45
N GLY A 20 -16.15 -12.92 8.55
CA GLY A 20 -15.01 -12.48 9.36
C GLY A 20 -14.35 -11.19 8.88
N GLN A 21 -14.96 -10.45 7.95
CA GLN A 21 -14.49 -9.13 7.49
C GLN A 21 -14.01 -8.23 8.63
N TYR A 22 -14.83 -8.09 9.67
CA TYR A 22 -14.53 -7.21 10.80
C TYR A 22 -13.67 -7.84 11.90
N LYS A 23 -13.15 -9.05 11.67
CA LYS A 23 -12.05 -9.62 12.47
C LYS A 23 -10.69 -9.23 11.89
N ILE A 24 -10.65 -8.90 10.60
CA ILE A 24 -9.44 -8.50 9.86
C ILE A 24 -9.35 -6.97 9.74
N PHE A 25 -10.47 -6.34 9.37
CA PHE A 25 -10.57 -4.89 9.19
C PHE A 25 -11.35 -4.24 10.33
N SER A 26 -10.97 -3.02 10.71
CA SER A 26 -11.80 -2.25 11.64
C SER A 26 -13.06 -1.79 10.93
N TRP A 27 -14.24 -1.91 11.54
CA TRP A 27 -15.47 -1.35 10.96
C TRP A 27 -15.41 0.17 10.81
N LEU A 28 -14.61 0.85 11.65
CA LEU A 28 -14.39 2.30 11.59
C LEU A 28 -13.74 2.71 10.27
N GLU A 29 -12.94 1.83 9.66
CA GLU A 29 -12.30 2.09 8.38
C GLU A 29 -13.30 2.27 7.23
N TYR A 30 -14.50 1.72 7.37
CA TYR A 30 -15.60 1.85 6.41
C TYR A 30 -16.47 3.08 6.70
N VAL A 31 -16.46 3.58 7.94
CA VAL A 31 -17.25 4.76 8.33
C VAL A 31 -16.46 6.05 8.13
N VAL A 32 -15.22 6.08 8.60
CA VAL A 32 -14.32 7.24 8.51
C VAL A 32 -13.85 7.45 7.08
N ASN A 33 -13.59 6.36 6.35
CA ASN A 33 -13.30 6.32 4.91
C ASN A 33 -12.35 7.43 4.41
N ILE A 34 -11.14 7.45 4.97
CA ILE A 34 -10.06 8.32 4.49
C ILE A 34 -9.23 7.52 3.47
N PRO A 35 -8.97 8.07 2.27
CA PRO A 35 -8.17 7.39 1.27
C PRO A 35 -6.71 7.24 1.69
N TYR A 36 -6.10 6.16 1.25
CA TYR A 36 -4.67 5.90 1.42
C TYR A 36 -3.99 5.73 0.06
N PRO A 37 -2.74 6.19 -0.12
CA PRO A 37 -2.00 5.93 -1.35
C PRO A 37 -1.81 4.43 -1.55
N ILE A 38 -1.95 3.98 -2.80
CA ILE A 38 -1.65 2.61 -3.20
C ILE A 38 -0.19 2.52 -3.64
N PHE A 39 0.47 1.46 -3.21
CA PHE A 39 1.84 1.11 -3.61
C PHE A 39 2.01 -0.41 -3.61
N ILE A 40 3.02 -0.90 -4.33
CA ILE A 40 3.36 -2.32 -4.36
C ILE A 40 4.62 -2.54 -3.54
N ILE A 41 4.52 -3.33 -2.47
CA ILE A 41 5.68 -3.75 -1.69
C ILE A 41 6.26 -5.00 -2.35
N THR A 42 7.53 -4.95 -2.71
CA THR A 42 8.21 -6.08 -3.35
C THR A 42 9.35 -6.62 -2.50
N THR A 43 9.46 -7.94 -2.49
CA THR A 43 10.48 -8.72 -1.78
C THR A 43 10.82 -9.97 -2.60
N TYR A 44 11.85 -10.72 -2.20
CA TYR A 44 12.03 -12.10 -2.67
C TYR A 44 11.56 -13.09 -1.62
N LYS A 45 10.89 -14.16 -2.04
CA LYS A 45 10.57 -15.34 -1.23
C LYS A 45 11.83 -16.14 -0.92
N ALA A 46 11.73 -17.13 -0.01
CA ALA A 46 12.86 -17.97 0.36
C ALA A 46 13.41 -18.83 -0.80
N ASN A 47 12.55 -19.18 -1.77
CA ASN A 47 12.92 -19.89 -3.00
C ASN A 47 13.47 -18.95 -4.10
N GLY A 48 13.63 -17.65 -3.82
CA GLY A 48 14.13 -16.66 -4.77
C GLY A 48 13.08 -16.10 -5.72
N LYS A 49 11.81 -16.53 -5.66
CA LYS A 49 10.73 -15.96 -6.46
C LYS A 49 10.38 -14.55 -6.00
N ALA A 50 10.08 -13.66 -6.93
CA ALA A 50 9.59 -12.33 -6.60
C ALA A 50 8.23 -12.43 -5.90
N ASN A 51 8.01 -11.57 -4.92
CA ASN A 51 6.74 -11.36 -4.24
C ASN A 51 6.32 -9.91 -4.43
N ALA A 52 5.09 -9.67 -4.88
CA ALA A 52 4.47 -8.36 -4.97
C ALA A 52 3.22 -8.30 -4.09
N ASN A 53 3.08 -7.25 -3.29
CA ASN A 53 1.94 -7.04 -2.41
C ASN A 53 1.34 -5.65 -2.65
N LEU A 54 0.19 -5.60 -3.32
CA LEU A 54 -0.58 -4.38 -3.52
C LEU A 54 -1.14 -3.90 -2.17
N TRP A 55 -0.70 -2.73 -1.72
CA TRP A 55 -0.90 -2.29 -0.35
C TRP A 55 -1.29 -0.82 -0.25
N ALA A 56 -1.97 -0.47 0.84
CA ALA A 56 -2.37 0.91 1.12
C ALA A 56 -2.19 1.32 2.59
N TRP A 57 -1.99 0.39 3.53
CA TRP A 57 -1.75 0.75 4.92
C TRP A 57 -0.30 1.14 5.16
N GLY A 58 0.01 2.39 4.83
CA GLY A 58 1.27 3.01 5.19
C GLY A 58 1.31 4.49 4.89
N PHE A 59 2.41 5.10 5.32
CA PHE A 59 2.73 6.50 5.01
C PHE A 59 4.24 6.70 5.04
N PHE A 60 4.67 7.86 4.57
CA PHE A 60 6.07 8.26 4.57
C PHE A 60 6.26 9.45 5.49
N ALA A 61 7.38 9.48 6.22
CA ALA A 61 7.73 10.56 7.10
C ALA A 61 9.25 10.75 7.10
N GLY A 62 9.72 11.98 7.25
CA GLY A 62 11.14 12.23 7.34
C GLY A 62 11.48 13.62 7.84
N GLU A 63 12.77 13.81 7.99
CA GLU A 63 13.44 15.01 8.46
C GLU A 63 14.84 15.08 7.81
N GLU A 64 15.66 16.06 8.21
CA GLU A 64 16.99 16.30 7.64
C GLU A 64 17.86 15.04 7.47
N ASN A 65 17.80 14.11 8.44
CA ASN A 65 18.70 12.96 8.52
C ASN A 65 18.08 11.64 8.05
N GLY A 66 16.86 11.65 7.51
CA GLY A 66 16.26 10.44 6.97
C GLY A 66 14.83 10.58 6.50
N PHE A 67 14.47 9.71 5.57
CA PHE A 67 13.13 9.52 5.06
C PHE A 67 12.75 8.07 5.28
N TYR A 68 11.57 7.83 5.84
CA TYR A 68 11.15 6.52 6.35
C TYR A 68 9.78 6.17 5.80
N SER A 69 9.58 4.88 5.55
CA SER A 69 8.26 4.30 5.32
C SER A 69 7.80 3.58 6.59
N LEU A 70 6.55 3.85 6.99
CA LEU A 70 5.86 3.10 8.02
C LEU A 70 4.71 2.36 7.36
N ILE A 71 4.78 1.03 7.33
CA ILE A 71 3.77 0.15 6.74
C ILE A 71 3.19 -0.76 7.81
N ALA A 72 1.87 -0.91 7.86
CA ALA A 72 1.25 -1.97 8.65
C ALA A 72 1.17 -3.23 7.80
N LEU A 73 1.60 -4.39 8.29
CA LEU A 73 1.54 -5.67 7.61
C LEU A 73 0.95 -6.74 8.53
N THR A 74 0.17 -7.64 7.94
CA THR A 74 -0.29 -8.87 8.60
C THR A 74 0.88 -9.85 8.73
N ASP A 75 1.12 -10.40 9.91
CA ASP A 75 2.25 -11.27 10.21
C ASP A 75 2.20 -12.66 9.56
N THR A 76 1.11 -12.99 8.88
CA THR A 76 0.95 -14.21 8.07
C THR A 76 1.21 -14.00 6.58
N THR A 77 1.66 -12.81 6.17
CA THR A 77 1.92 -12.51 4.74
C THR A 77 3.34 -12.86 4.34
N HIS A 78 3.53 -13.32 3.10
CA HIS A 78 4.86 -13.52 2.52
C HIS A 78 5.74 -12.27 2.63
N THR A 79 5.18 -11.09 2.35
CA THR A 79 5.88 -9.80 2.51
C THR A 79 6.44 -9.61 3.92
N TYR A 80 5.64 -9.88 4.96
CA TYR A 80 6.10 -9.80 6.35
C TYR A 80 7.24 -10.77 6.61
N GLU A 81 7.05 -12.06 6.29
CA GLU A 81 8.05 -13.10 6.50
C GLU A 81 9.37 -12.80 5.77
N ASN A 82 9.27 -12.32 4.52
CA ASN A 82 10.41 -11.93 3.72
C ASN A 82 11.17 -10.75 4.32
N ILE A 83 10.47 -9.67 4.71
CA ILE A 83 11.11 -8.52 5.39
C ILE A 83 11.78 -8.95 6.68
N LYS A 84 11.16 -9.85 7.46
CA LYS A 84 11.78 -10.36 8.69
C LYS A 84 13.09 -11.08 8.42
N ARG A 85 13.17 -11.81 7.31
CA ARG A 85 14.33 -12.60 6.88
C ARG A 85 15.42 -11.74 6.22
N THR A 86 15.07 -10.90 5.24
CA THR A 86 16.04 -10.12 4.43
C THR A 86 16.39 -8.77 5.04
N LYS A 87 15.50 -8.20 5.87
CA LYS A 87 15.58 -6.81 6.35
C LYS A 87 15.50 -5.76 5.24
N GLU A 88 15.02 -6.15 4.07
CA GLU A 88 15.13 -5.36 2.83
C GLU A 88 13.89 -5.55 1.95
N TRP A 89 13.38 -4.45 1.39
CA TRP A 89 12.24 -4.44 0.47
C TRP A 89 12.26 -3.19 -0.42
N CYS A 90 11.46 -3.22 -1.49
CA CYS A 90 11.16 -2.04 -2.29
C CYS A 90 9.69 -1.63 -2.14
N ILE A 91 9.42 -0.34 -2.30
CA ILE A 91 8.08 0.23 -2.42
C ILE A 91 7.99 0.87 -3.80
N ASN A 92 7.07 0.41 -4.62
CA ASN A 92 6.89 0.87 -6.00
C ASN A 92 5.56 1.62 -6.10
N ILE A 93 5.56 2.80 -6.72
CA ILE A 93 4.37 3.64 -6.88
C ILE A 93 3.85 3.45 -8.31
N PRO A 94 2.76 2.67 -8.51
CA PRO A 94 2.20 2.47 -9.84
C PRO A 94 1.32 3.65 -10.28
N SER A 95 1.26 3.87 -11.60
CA SER A 95 0.26 4.74 -12.23
C SER A 95 -1.08 4.01 -12.36
N LEU A 96 -2.18 4.77 -12.38
CA LEU A 96 -3.51 4.26 -12.73
C LEU A 96 -3.53 3.52 -14.08
N ASP A 97 -2.62 3.84 -15.00
CA ASP A 97 -2.50 3.17 -16.29
C ASP A 97 -2.21 1.66 -16.17
N PHE A 98 -1.62 1.23 -15.04
CA PHE A 98 -1.31 -0.17 -14.73
C PHE A 98 -2.26 -0.77 -13.69
N LYS A 99 -3.48 -0.23 -13.56
CA LYS A 99 -4.44 -0.65 -12.54
C LYS A 99 -4.70 -2.15 -12.59
N GLU A 100 -4.95 -2.72 -13.77
CA GLU A 100 -5.30 -4.13 -13.90
C GLU A 100 -4.14 -5.04 -13.48
N GLU A 101 -2.92 -4.72 -13.92
CA GLU A 101 -1.68 -5.40 -13.56
C GLU A 101 -1.45 -5.33 -12.05
N CYS A 102 -1.70 -4.18 -11.42
CA CYS A 102 -1.62 -4.04 -9.97
C CYS A 102 -2.52 -5.04 -9.24
N PHE A 103 -3.79 -5.23 -9.66
CA PHE A 103 -4.67 -6.21 -9.03
C PHE A 103 -4.24 -7.65 -9.32
N LYS A 104 -3.69 -7.95 -10.50
CA LYS A 104 -3.15 -9.28 -10.82
C LYS A 104 -2.04 -9.71 -9.86
N THR A 105 -1.26 -8.78 -9.29
CA THR A 105 -0.21 -9.10 -8.31
C THR A 105 -0.73 -9.79 -7.03
N ILE A 106 -2.04 -9.72 -6.76
CA ILE A 106 -2.65 -10.32 -5.56
C ILE A 106 -3.68 -11.42 -5.90
N GLU A 107 -3.81 -11.81 -7.17
CA GLU A 107 -4.73 -12.88 -7.60
C GLU A 107 -4.19 -14.28 -7.26
N HIS A 108 -2.88 -14.46 -7.38
CA HIS A 108 -2.15 -15.70 -7.08
C HIS A 108 -0.98 -15.39 -6.16
N ASN A 109 -0.85 -16.13 -5.06
CA ASN A 109 0.12 -15.84 -4.01
C ASN A 109 0.70 -17.09 -3.34
N GLN A 110 0.75 -18.22 -4.04
CA GLN A 110 1.40 -19.43 -3.54
C GLN A 110 2.92 -19.24 -3.45
N VAL A 111 3.60 -20.14 -2.72
CA VAL A 111 5.04 -20.04 -2.47
C VAL A 111 5.86 -20.02 -3.77
N ASP A 112 5.40 -20.72 -4.81
CA ASP A 112 6.10 -20.81 -6.11
C ASP A 112 5.62 -19.81 -7.16
N ASP A 113 4.62 -19.00 -6.83
CA ASP A 113 4.16 -17.92 -7.71
C ASP A 113 5.20 -16.82 -7.81
N ASP A 114 5.25 -16.18 -8.98
CA ASP A 114 6.06 -15.00 -9.25
C ASP A 114 5.09 -13.86 -9.57
N GLU A 115 4.66 -13.15 -8.53
CA GLU A 115 3.53 -12.22 -8.65
C GLU A 115 3.85 -11.01 -9.56
N ILE A 116 5.14 -10.66 -9.73
CA ILE A 116 5.55 -9.61 -10.67
C ILE A 116 5.37 -10.11 -12.11
N ALA A 117 5.96 -11.25 -12.45
CA ALA A 117 5.90 -11.78 -13.81
C ALA A 117 4.47 -12.21 -14.20
N GLN A 118 3.72 -12.83 -13.28
CA GLN A 118 2.34 -13.25 -13.52
C GLN A 118 1.39 -12.06 -13.75
N ALA A 119 1.65 -10.92 -13.09
CA ALA A 119 0.89 -9.70 -13.30
C ALA A 119 1.20 -9.01 -14.65
N GLY A 120 2.27 -9.40 -15.33
CA GLY A 120 2.74 -8.77 -16.58
C GLY A 120 3.72 -7.62 -16.37
N PHE A 121 4.25 -7.44 -15.16
CA PHE A 121 5.29 -6.46 -14.87
C PHE A 121 6.69 -7.02 -15.16
N THR A 122 7.65 -6.11 -15.33
CA THR A 122 9.07 -6.45 -15.49
C THR A 122 9.81 -6.25 -14.18
N GLU A 123 10.46 -7.30 -13.70
CA GLU A 123 11.39 -7.21 -12.58
C GLU A 123 12.61 -6.36 -12.95
N GLU A 124 12.94 -5.37 -12.12
CA GLU A 124 14.18 -4.60 -12.17
C GLU A 124 14.99 -4.82 -10.90
N SER A 125 16.30 -5.03 -11.00
CA SER A 125 17.16 -5.15 -9.82
C SER A 125 17.29 -3.82 -9.07
N ALA A 126 17.12 -3.86 -7.75
CA ALA A 126 17.45 -2.74 -6.87
C ALA A 126 18.97 -2.48 -6.82
N ILE A 127 19.35 -1.26 -6.42
CA ILE A 127 20.73 -0.76 -6.40
C ILE A 127 21.41 -1.04 -5.04
N CYS A 128 20.67 -0.89 -3.93
CA CYS A 128 21.21 -0.90 -2.57
C CYS A 128 20.59 -1.96 -1.65
N VAL A 129 19.53 -2.66 -2.09
CA VAL A 129 18.82 -3.69 -1.30
C VAL A 129 18.58 -4.97 -2.09
N TYR A 130 18.40 -6.10 -1.41
CA TYR A 130 18.01 -7.38 -1.98
C TYR A 130 16.48 -7.51 -2.06
N ALA A 131 15.89 -6.77 -3.00
CA ALA A 131 14.49 -6.87 -3.38
C ALA A 131 14.31 -6.39 -4.83
N PRO A 132 13.28 -6.86 -5.56
CA PRO A 132 13.02 -6.39 -6.91
C PRO A 132 12.32 -5.02 -6.88
N ARG A 133 12.59 -4.17 -7.85
CA ARG A 133 11.74 -3.05 -8.24
C ARG A 133 10.82 -3.49 -9.38
N ILE A 134 9.77 -2.71 -9.64
CA ILE A 134 8.91 -2.87 -10.81
C ILE A 134 9.28 -1.79 -11.83
N LYS A 135 9.77 -2.20 -12.99
CA LYS A 135 10.29 -1.28 -14.02
C LYS A 135 9.24 -0.28 -14.51
N GLU A 136 7.99 -0.70 -14.58
CA GLU A 136 6.87 0.12 -15.05
C GLU A 136 6.41 1.15 -14.00
N CYS A 137 6.85 1.05 -12.75
CA CYS A 137 6.50 2.01 -11.71
C CYS A 137 7.40 3.25 -11.80
N PRO A 138 6.85 4.46 -12.02
CA PRO A 138 7.65 5.68 -12.20
C PRO A 138 8.41 6.13 -10.95
N ILE A 139 8.10 5.57 -9.77
CA ILE A 139 8.85 5.80 -8.54
C ILE A 139 9.05 4.47 -7.82
N SER A 140 10.30 4.20 -7.43
CA SER A 140 10.69 3.04 -6.63
C SER A 140 11.56 3.48 -5.46
N LEU A 141 11.26 3.00 -4.26
CA LEU A 141 11.94 3.35 -3.01
C LEU A 141 12.54 2.08 -2.39
N GLU A 142 13.83 2.11 -2.10
CA GLU A 142 14.54 0.99 -1.50
C GLU A 142 14.69 1.18 0.00
N CYS A 143 14.19 0.21 0.76
CA CYS A 143 14.03 0.31 2.20
C CYS A 143 14.87 -0.71 2.95
N LYS A 144 15.50 -0.28 4.05
CA LYS A 144 16.13 -1.15 5.05
C LYS A 144 15.35 -1.11 6.36
N PHE A 145 15.18 -2.27 6.97
CA PHE A 145 14.47 -2.44 8.23
C PHE A 145 15.13 -1.65 9.37
N GLU A 146 14.32 -0.92 10.12
CA GLU A 146 14.75 -0.21 11.33
C GLU A 146 14.16 -0.88 12.59
N TRP A 147 12.83 -0.92 12.67
CA TRP A 147 12.12 -1.49 13.81
C TRP A 147 10.73 -1.99 13.43
N GLU A 148 10.13 -2.80 14.31
CA GLU A 148 8.73 -3.18 14.23
C GLU A 148 8.00 -2.96 15.56
N LYS A 149 6.69 -2.74 15.50
CA LYS A 149 5.80 -2.66 16.66
C LYS A 149 4.48 -3.36 16.36
N SER A 150 3.94 -4.10 17.32
CA SER A 150 2.58 -4.64 17.17
C SER A 150 1.54 -3.54 17.40
N LEU A 151 0.48 -3.50 16.60
CA LEU A 151 -0.58 -2.49 16.73
C LEU A 151 -1.31 -2.59 18.09
N LEU A 152 -1.51 -3.82 18.56
CA LEU A 152 -2.06 -4.18 19.87
C LEU A 152 -1.19 -5.29 20.49
N LYS A 153 -1.36 -5.55 21.78
CA LYS A 153 -0.77 -6.74 22.42
C LYS A 153 -1.28 -8.00 21.70
N ASN A 154 -0.38 -8.86 21.24
CA ASN A 154 -0.67 -10.07 20.45
C ASN A 154 -1.41 -9.81 19.11
N SER A 155 -1.28 -8.61 18.54
CA SER A 155 -1.85 -8.27 17.23
C SER A 155 -1.17 -9.04 16.11
N PHE A 156 -1.95 -9.56 15.16
CA PHE A 156 -1.44 -10.04 13.87
C PHE A 156 -1.02 -8.88 12.94
N GLN A 157 -1.48 -7.66 13.20
CA GLN A 157 -1.02 -6.45 12.52
C GLN A 157 0.26 -5.90 13.17
N LYS A 158 1.32 -5.75 12.38
CA LYS A 158 2.63 -5.21 12.76
C LYS A 158 2.92 -3.94 11.96
N ILE A 159 3.31 -2.87 12.62
CA ILE A 159 3.89 -1.68 11.99
C ILE A 159 5.37 -1.96 11.80
N ILE A 160 5.84 -1.93 10.55
CA ILE A 160 7.25 -1.98 10.17
C ILE A 160 7.69 -0.58 9.78
N CYS A 161 8.81 -0.15 10.34
CA CYS A 161 9.52 1.05 9.91
C CYS A 161 10.74 0.65 9.08
N GLY A 162 10.88 1.28 7.92
CA GLY A 162 12.09 1.17 7.11
C GLY A 162 12.64 2.51 6.71
N LYS A 163 13.96 2.64 6.79
CA LYS A 163 14.68 3.79 6.24
C LYS A 163 14.79 3.62 4.73
N ILE A 164 14.37 4.64 3.99
CA ILE A 164 14.56 4.72 2.54
C ILE A 164 16.01 5.15 2.30
N ILE A 165 16.80 4.28 1.68
CA ILE A 165 18.24 4.47 1.48
C ILE A 165 18.61 4.73 0.02
N HIS A 166 17.71 4.46 -0.91
CA HIS A 166 17.87 4.74 -2.33
C HIS A 166 16.47 4.91 -2.95
N PHE A 167 16.37 5.66 -4.05
CA PHE A 167 15.14 5.77 -4.81
C PHE A 167 15.44 5.94 -6.30
N GLY A 168 14.50 5.52 -7.15
CA GLY A 168 14.46 5.81 -8.58
C GLY A 168 13.20 6.62 -8.88
N VAL A 169 13.33 7.60 -9.79
CA VAL A 169 12.21 8.33 -10.38
C VAL A 169 12.44 8.36 -11.87
N ASP A 170 11.41 8.03 -12.65
CA ASP A 170 11.45 8.10 -14.10
C ASP A 170 11.78 9.52 -14.57
N GLU A 171 12.61 9.62 -15.61
CA GLU A 171 13.00 10.90 -16.21
C GLU A 171 11.79 11.74 -16.63
N LYS A 172 10.72 11.06 -17.09
CA LYS A 172 9.45 11.69 -17.46
C LYS A 172 8.76 12.37 -16.29
N ALA A 173 8.98 11.92 -15.05
CA ALA A 173 8.41 12.53 -13.85
C ALA A 173 9.36 13.52 -13.17
N VAL A 174 10.68 13.36 -13.32
CA VAL A 174 11.67 14.17 -12.59
C VAL A 174 11.69 15.63 -13.03
N ASN A 175 11.48 15.89 -14.32
CA ASN A 175 11.60 17.21 -14.95
C ASN A 175 10.29 18.01 -15.00
N LEU A 176 9.21 17.47 -14.43
CA LEU A 176 7.88 18.07 -14.47
C LEU A 176 7.63 18.96 -13.26
N ASP A 177 6.81 20.00 -13.44
CA ASP A 177 6.28 20.77 -12.32
C ASP A 177 5.28 19.95 -11.48
N GLN A 178 4.83 20.48 -10.34
CA GLN A 178 3.94 19.73 -9.43
C GLN A 178 2.64 19.28 -10.10
N LYS A 179 2.06 20.12 -10.98
CA LYS A 179 0.80 19.83 -11.63
C LYS A 179 0.98 18.78 -12.72
N GLU A 180 1.99 18.96 -13.56
CA GLU A 180 2.39 18.01 -14.59
C GLU A 180 2.75 16.66 -13.99
N ARG A 181 3.47 16.62 -12.86
CA ARG A 181 3.78 15.37 -12.13
C ARG A 181 2.53 14.62 -11.70
N ILE A 182 1.50 15.29 -11.24
CA ILE A 182 0.25 14.62 -10.84
C ILE A 182 -0.47 14.04 -12.04
N GLU A 183 -0.48 14.78 -13.16
CA GLU A 183 -1.06 14.34 -14.43
C GLU A 183 -0.33 13.10 -14.98
N GLU A 184 1.01 13.10 -14.90
CA GLU A 184 1.84 12.00 -15.41
C GLU A 184 1.77 10.77 -14.50
N LEU A 185 1.93 10.95 -13.18
CA LEU A 185 2.03 9.82 -12.24
C LEU A 185 0.69 9.13 -12.00
N LYS A 186 -0.44 9.85 -12.07
CA LYS A 186 -1.79 9.33 -11.79
C LYS A 186 -1.84 8.43 -10.54
N ILE A 187 -1.20 8.89 -9.46
CA ILE A 187 -1.04 8.08 -8.24
C ILE A 187 -2.41 7.65 -7.74
N MET A 188 -2.56 6.34 -7.56
CA MET A 188 -3.80 5.73 -7.11
C MET A 188 -3.94 5.85 -5.59
N TYR A 189 -5.16 6.12 -5.15
CA TYR A 189 -5.56 6.08 -3.75
C TYR A 189 -6.68 5.07 -3.58
N ASN A 190 -6.56 4.20 -2.58
CA ASN A 190 -7.59 3.26 -2.20
C ASN A 190 -8.70 4.01 -1.46
N PHE A 191 -9.91 3.97 -2.00
CA PHE A 191 -11.11 4.52 -1.39
C PHE A 191 -12.03 3.35 -1.04
N ARG A 192 -12.21 3.05 0.24
CA ARG A 192 -12.93 1.82 0.64
C ARG A 192 -14.44 1.94 0.50
N SER A 193 -15.12 0.81 0.62
CA SER A 193 -16.57 0.79 0.74
C SER A 193 -17.00 1.69 1.90
N GLN A 194 -18.02 2.51 1.68
CA GLN A 194 -18.57 3.41 2.69
C GLN A 194 -19.71 2.71 3.42
N LEU A 195 -19.57 2.60 4.73
CA LEU A 195 -20.61 2.12 5.62
C LEU A 195 -21.34 3.33 6.24
N ASN A 196 -22.66 3.34 6.13
CA ASN A 196 -23.50 4.27 6.87
C ASN A 196 -23.68 3.76 8.32
N PRO A 197 -23.17 4.46 9.35
CA PRO A 197 -23.25 3.99 10.73
C PRO A 197 -24.68 4.05 11.32
N LEU A 198 -25.61 4.79 10.69
CA LEU A 198 -27.00 4.90 11.13
C LEU A 198 -27.88 3.79 10.54
N THR A 199 -27.71 3.49 9.25
CA THR A 199 -28.55 2.49 8.55
C THR A 199 -27.90 1.11 8.47
N GLY A 200 -26.57 1.03 8.52
CA GLY A 200 -25.80 -0.19 8.29
C GLY A 200 -25.65 -0.57 6.81
N GLU A 201 -26.05 0.33 5.89
CA GLU A 201 -25.90 0.13 4.45
C GLU A 201 -24.46 0.41 4.00
N SER A 202 -23.97 -0.35 3.03
CA SER A 202 -22.64 -0.21 2.42
C SER A 202 -22.76 0.23 0.97
N THR A 203 -21.91 1.16 0.53
CA THR A 203 -21.70 1.45 -0.90
C THR A 203 -20.30 1.01 -1.32
N PRO A 204 -20.12 0.44 -2.52
CA PRO A 204 -18.83 -0.07 -2.97
C PRO A 204 -17.73 1.00 -2.98
N GLY A 205 -16.51 0.59 -2.67
CA GLY A 205 -15.31 1.41 -2.81
C GLY A 205 -14.79 1.49 -4.25
N GLY A 206 -13.61 2.07 -4.41
CA GLY A 206 -12.93 2.19 -5.68
C GLY A 206 -11.51 2.76 -5.56
N ILE A 207 -10.97 3.18 -6.69
CA ILE A 207 -9.70 3.89 -6.78
C ILE A 207 -9.97 5.31 -7.19
N CYS A 208 -9.32 6.25 -6.52
CA CYS A 208 -9.31 7.65 -6.92
C CYS A 208 -7.89 8.11 -7.27
N ILE A 209 -7.82 9.20 -8.03
CA ILE A 209 -6.60 9.95 -8.33
C ILE A 209 -6.81 11.40 -7.88
N ILE A 210 -5.71 12.11 -7.69
CA ILE A 210 -5.75 13.53 -7.32
C ILE A 210 -6.27 14.35 -8.52
N ASP A 211 -7.23 15.23 -8.27
CA ASP A 211 -7.64 16.23 -9.24
C ASP A 211 -6.54 17.30 -9.39
N LYS A 212 -5.96 17.38 -10.59
CA LYS A 212 -4.96 18.38 -10.95
C LYS A 212 -5.41 19.82 -10.76
N SER A 213 -6.72 20.08 -10.76
CA SER A 213 -7.28 21.42 -10.54
C SER A 213 -7.00 21.93 -9.12
N ALA A 214 -6.66 21.03 -8.18
CA ALA A 214 -6.26 21.37 -6.82
C ALA A 214 -4.91 22.11 -6.73
N PHE A 215 -4.13 22.15 -7.81
CA PHE A 215 -2.82 22.80 -7.85
C PHE A 215 -2.94 24.09 -8.65
N SER A 216 -2.66 25.22 -7.99
CA SER A 216 -2.47 26.49 -8.70
C SER A 216 -1.24 26.41 -9.60
N LYS A 217 -1.20 27.26 -10.64
CA LYS A 217 0.01 27.48 -11.42
C LYS A 217 1.15 27.99 -10.54
#